data_AF-A0A349X4X8-F1
#
_entry.id   AF-A0A349X4X8-F1
#
_cell.length_a   1.000
_cell.length_b   1.000
_cell.length_c   1.000
_cell.angle_alpha   90.00
_cell.angle_beta   90.00
_cell.angle_gamma   90.00
#
_symmetry.space_group_name_H-M   'P 1'
#
loop_
_entity.id
_entity.type
_entity.pdbx_description
1 polymer ?
#
loop_
_entity_poly.entity_id
_entity_poly.type
_entity_poly.pdbx_seq_one_letter_code
_entity_poly.pdbx_strand_id
1 'polypeptide(L)'
;PANTRRAEVLTFNSGGAGARPTLDGMNATAFPSGVMTMPVEATEHSGPVIIWRKELRPDSGGAGQFRGGLGQFMEVGATQGHEFDFSAMFDRVRFPARGRQGGASGGATTIARSDGQAMFGKGKQFVPHGARVLLEFPGGAGYGKPSERSPEKLIRDLQGGYVTPEDLEQSYGLSREQINAMERSILDSEQ
;
A
#
# COMPACT_ATOMS: atom_id res chain seq x y z
N PRO A 1 -4.97 33.94 6.80
CA PRO A 1 -4.67 35.27 6.20
C PRO A 1 -5.90 35.80 5.44
N ALA A 2 -5.97 37.10 5.10
CA ALA A 2 -7.16 37.72 4.50
C ALA A 2 -7.63 37.08 3.16
N ASN A 3 -6.75 36.31 2.49
CA ASN A 3 -7.05 35.58 1.25
C ASN A 3 -7.18 34.06 1.45
N THR A 4 -7.24 33.56 2.69
CA THR A 4 -7.31 32.12 2.95
C THR A 4 -8.69 31.60 2.55
N ARG A 5 -8.73 30.78 1.50
CA ARG A 5 -9.92 30.08 1.06
C ARG A 5 -10.00 28.75 1.79
N ARG A 6 -11.18 28.46 2.37
CA ARG A 6 -11.50 27.12 2.82
C ARG A 6 -11.72 26.24 1.59
N ALA A 7 -11.14 25.07 1.61
CA ALA A 7 -11.36 24.03 0.63
C ALA A 7 -11.58 22.70 1.37
N GLU A 8 -12.36 21.84 0.75
CA GLU A 8 -12.54 20.46 1.20
C GLU A 8 -12.16 19.56 0.03
N VAL A 9 -11.29 18.60 0.30
CA VAL A 9 -10.82 17.64 -0.70
C VAL A 9 -11.15 16.25 -0.20
N LEU A 10 -12.01 15.55 -0.93
CA LEU A 10 -12.36 14.16 -0.65
C LEU A 10 -11.56 13.25 -1.58
N THR A 11 -10.75 12.37 -1.00
CA THR A 11 -9.97 11.40 -1.76
C THR A 11 -10.39 9.97 -1.43
N PHE A 12 -10.60 9.17 -2.47
CA PHE A 12 -10.80 7.73 -2.34
C PHE A 12 -9.53 6.98 -2.71
N ASN A 13 -8.99 6.21 -1.77
CA ASN A 13 -7.79 5.40 -1.96
C ASN A 13 -8.10 3.93 -1.73
N SER A 14 -7.43 3.06 -2.48
CA SER A 14 -7.72 1.63 -2.48
C SER A 14 -6.54 0.84 -1.92
N GLY A 15 -6.84 -0.10 -1.04
CA GLY A 15 -5.88 -1.14 -0.66
C GLY A 15 -5.77 -2.25 -1.70
N GLY A 16 -5.06 -3.30 -1.35
CA GLY A 16 -4.96 -4.51 -2.16
C GLY A 16 -6.19 -5.42 -2.04
N ALA A 17 -6.61 -6.00 -3.16
CA ALA A 17 -7.67 -7.02 -3.16
C ALA A 17 -7.11 -8.38 -2.71
N GLY A 18 -7.93 -9.20 -2.04
CA GLY A 18 -7.53 -10.55 -1.66
C GLY A 18 -7.20 -11.45 -2.85
N ALA A 19 -6.29 -12.40 -2.65
CA ALA A 19 -6.00 -13.43 -3.63
C ALA A 19 -7.24 -14.32 -3.90
N ARG A 20 -7.31 -14.83 -5.12
CA ARG A 20 -8.33 -15.78 -5.57
C ARG A 20 -7.75 -17.19 -5.55
N PRO A 21 -8.59 -18.25 -5.57
CA PRO A 21 -8.12 -19.63 -5.56
C PRO A 21 -7.17 -20.01 -6.70
N THR A 22 -7.13 -19.22 -7.77
CA THR A 22 -6.32 -19.49 -8.96
C THR A 22 -5.48 -18.30 -9.42
N LEU A 23 -5.58 -17.14 -8.78
CA LEU A 23 -4.97 -15.89 -9.25
C LEU A 23 -4.58 -14.99 -8.08
N ASP A 24 -3.49 -14.24 -8.26
CA ASP A 24 -3.10 -13.21 -7.31
C ASP A 24 -4.18 -12.11 -7.19
N GLY A 25 -4.14 -11.42 -6.06
CA GLY A 25 -4.99 -10.28 -5.78
C GLY A 25 -4.56 -9.06 -6.59
N MET A 26 -5.53 -8.20 -6.92
CA MET A 26 -5.25 -6.96 -7.66
C MET A 26 -4.64 -5.91 -6.73
N ASN A 27 -3.47 -5.38 -7.12
CA ASN A 27 -2.78 -4.33 -6.39
C ASN A 27 -3.59 -3.02 -6.43
N ALA A 28 -3.72 -2.32 -5.30
CA ALA A 28 -4.28 -0.96 -5.23
C ALA A 28 -5.62 -0.77 -5.98
N THR A 29 -6.51 -1.76 -5.94
CA THR A 29 -7.71 -1.80 -6.81
C THR A 29 -8.99 -1.89 -5.99
N ALA A 30 -9.93 -0.98 -6.27
CA ALA A 30 -11.25 -0.96 -5.64
C ALA A 30 -12.16 -2.05 -6.22
N PHE A 31 -12.06 -3.26 -5.68
CA PHE A 31 -12.98 -4.36 -5.99
C PHE A 31 -13.94 -4.63 -4.83
N PRO A 32 -15.25 -4.85 -5.06
CA PRO A 32 -15.93 -4.98 -6.36
C PRO A 32 -16.54 -3.68 -6.91
N SER A 33 -16.28 -2.52 -6.28
CA SER A 33 -17.00 -1.27 -6.57
C SER A 33 -16.70 -0.65 -7.94
N GLY A 34 -15.56 -0.99 -8.57
CA GLY A 34 -15.17 -0.44 -9.88
C GLY A 34 -14.79 1.05 -9.86
N VAL A 35 -14.63 1.62 -8.66
CA VAL A 35 -14.24 3.03 -8.48
C VAL A 35 -12.74 3.18 -8.73
N MET A 36 -12.35 4.28 -9.38
CA MET A 36 -10.94 4.61 -9.59
C MET A 36 -10.53 5.78 -8.69
N THR A 37 -9.27 5.77 -8.25
CA THR A 37 -8.70 6.89 -7.50
C THR A 37 -8.50 8.10 -8.41
N MET A 38 -8.75 9.30 -7.90
CA MET A 38 -8.51 10.55 -8.62
C MET A 38 -7.03 10.73 -8.98
N PRO A 39 -6.71 11.32 -10.14
CA PRO A 39 -5.35 11.72 -10.48
C PRO A 39 -4.77 12.70 -9.45
N VAL A 40 -3.47 12.60 -9.19
CA VAL A 40 -2.77 13.47 -8.22
C VAL A 40 -2.97 14.94 -8.57
N GLU A 41 -2.75 15.30 -9.84
CA GLU A 41 -2.91 16.68 -10.34
C GLU A 41 -4.32 17.23 -10.11
N ALA A 42 -5.36 16.40 -10.30
CA ALA A 42 -6.74 16.81 -10.08
C ALA A 42 -7.03 17.02 -8.58
N THR A 43 -6.48 16.18 -7.71
CA THR A 43 -6.58 16.33 -6.27
C THR A 43 -5.89 17.61 -5.80
N GLU A 44 -4.66 17.87 -6.24
CA GLU A 44 -3.90 19.09 -5.89
C GLU A 44 -4.51 20.36 -6.50
N HIS A 45 -5.19 20.25 -7.64
CA HIS A 45 -5.91 21.38 -8.22
C HIS A 45 -7.15 21.77 -7.40
N SER A 46 -7.79 20.79 -6.75
CA SER A 46 -9.06 21.00 -6.02
C SER A 46 -8.91 21.75 -4.69
N GLY A 47 -7.70 21.81 -4.13
CA GLY A 47 -7.45 22.49 -2.86
C GLY A 47 -5.97 22.59 -2.51
N PRO A 48 -5.61 23.28 -1.42
CA PRO A 48 -4.22 23.55 -1.03
C PRO A 48 -3.52 22.31 -0.42
N VAL A 49 -3.63 21.16 -1.07
CA VAL A 49 -3.07 19.86 -0.69
C VAL A 49 -1.95 19.47 -1.66
N ILE A 50 -0.95 18.75 -1.16
CA ILE A 50 0.17 18.19 -1.92
C ILE A 50 0.29 16.70 -1.60
N ILE A 51 0.42 15.86 -2.62
CA ILE A 51 0.69 14.43 -2.51
C ILE A 51 2.18 14.21 -2.78
N TRP A 52 2.94 13.98 -1.71
CA TRP A 52 4.40 13.85 -1.76
C TRP A 52 4.87 12.47 -2.22
N ARG A 53 4.06 11.46 -1.97
CA ARG A 53 4.36 10.06 -2.32
C ARG A 53 3.05 9.37 -2.65
N LYS A 54 3.06 8.55 -3.70
CA LYS A 54 1.97 7.66 -4.06
C LYS A 54 2.52 6.48 -4.87
N GLU A 55 2.69 5.35 -4.20
CA GLU A 55 3.32 4.17 -4.79
C GLU A 55 2.73 2.89 -4.21
N LEU A 56 2.98 1.76 -4.86
CA LEU A 56 2.67 0.47 -4.27
C LEU A 56 3.49 0.27 -3.00
N ARG A 57 2.90 -0.41 -2.03
CA ARG A 57 3.58 -0.79 -0.79
C ARG A 57 4.12 -2.21 -0.93
N PRO A 58 5.43 -2.42 -1.17
CA PRO A 58 6.01 -3.76 -1.20
C PRO A 58 5.69 -4.52 0.08
N ASP A 59 5.61 -5.85 0.00
CA ASP A 59 5.41 -6.78 1.13
C ASP A 59 4.06 -6.65 1.85
N SER A 60 3.20 -5.70 1.45
CA SER A 60 1.88 -5.55 2.07
C SER A 60 0.88 -6.61 1.63
N GLY A 61 1.07 -7.23 0.47
CA GLY A 61 0.21 -8.31 0.00
C GLY A 61 0.48 -9.57 0.80
N GLY A 62 -0.55 -10.17 1.39
CA GLY A 62 -0.37 -11.39 2.18
C GLY A 62 0.23 -12.51 1.34
N ALA A 63 1.32 -13.09 1.82
CA ALA A 63 2.01 -14.20 1.16
C ALA A 63 1.12 -15.43 1.03
N GLY A 64 1.33 -16.21 -0.03
CA GLY A 64 0.57 -17.43 -0.32
C GLY A 64 0.96 -17.99 -1.67
N GLN A 65 0.40 -19.17 -2.02
CA GLN A 65 0.50 -19.72 -3.38
C GLN A 65 0.06 -18.64 -4.39
N PHE A 66 -1.01 -17.93 -4.04
CA PHE A 66 -1.45 -16.71 -4.68
C PHE A 66 -1.33 -15.55 -3.69
N ARG A 67 -0.57 -14.52 -4.08
CA ARG A 67 -0.27 -13.35 -3.25
C ARG A 67 -1.48 -12.42 -3.20
N GLY A 68 -1.78 -11.86 -2.03
CA GLY A 68 -2.74 -10.77 -1.93
C GLY A 68 -2.26 -9.53 -2.68
N GLY A 69 -3.18 -8.72 -3.21
CA GLY A 69 -2.82 -7.46 -3.86
C GLY A 69 -2.06 -6.54 -2.89
N LEU A 70 -1.14 -5.73 -3.41
CA LEU A 70 -0.44 -4.75 -2.61
C LEU A 70 -1.36 -3.58 -2.24
N GLY A 71 -1.14 -3.04 -1.05
CA GLY A 71 -1.61 -1.72 -0.66
C GLY A 71 -0.76 -0.61 -1.30
N GLN A 72 -0.84 0.58 -0.72
CA GLN A 72 -0.18 1.78 -1.24
C GLN A 72 0.45 2.58 -0.10
N PHE A 73 1.57 3.22 -0.38
CA PHE A 73 2.04 4.34 0.41
C PHE A 73 1.43 5.63 -0.15
N MET A 74 0.97 6.51 0.73
CA MET A 74 0.56 7.86 0.35
C MET A 74 0.98 8.87 1.41
N GLU A 75 1.60 9.96 0.98
CA GLU A 75 1.99 11.04 1.87
C GLU A 75 1.26 12.32 1.46
N VAL A 76 0.53 12.93 2.39
CA VAL A 76 -0.32 14.10 2.12
C VAL A 76 0.05 15.23 3.06
N GLY A 77 0.29 16.41 2.51
CA GLY A 77 0.52 17.63 3.28
C GLY A 77 -0.29 18.80 2.72
N ALA A 78 -0.27 19.92 3.42
CA ALA A 78 -0.81 21.17 2.90
C ALA A 78 0.28 22.00 2.21
N THR A 79 -0.12 22.84 1.26
CA THR A 79 0.77 23.86 0.65
C THR A 79 1.25 24.86 1.70
N GLN A 80 2.32 25.61 1.38
CA GLN A 80 2.85 26.62 2.30
C GLN A 80 1.77 27.63 2.73
N GLY A 81 1.79 28.03 4.01
CA GLY A 81 0.79 28.92 4.61
C GLY A 81 -0.57 28.28 4.95
N HIS A 82 -0.72 26.96 4.78
CA HIS A 82 -1.95 26.24 5.12
C HIS A 82 -1.73 25.19 6.21
N GLU A 83 -2.76 24.98 7.00
CA GLU A 83 -2.97 23.87 7.92
C GLU A 83 -4.26 23.15 7.49
N PHE A 84 -4.47 21.92 7.95
CA PHE A 84 -5.67 21.19 7.57
C PHE A 84 -6.14 20.25 8.67
N ASP A 85 -7.43 19.97 8.63
CA ASP A 85 -8.00 18.86 9.37
C ASP A 85 -8.04 17.62 8.47
N PHE A 86 -7.52 16.51 8.96
CA PHE A 86 -7.57 15.23 8.29
C PHE A 86 -8.72 14.38 8.87
N SER A 87 -9.72 14.10 8.04
CA SER A 87 -10.84 13.24 8.41
C SER A 87 -10.60 11.82 7.92
N ALA A 88 -10.16 10.95 8.83
CA ALA A 88 -9.87 9.56 8.54
C ALA A 88 -11.14 8.70 8.58
N MET A 89 -11.30 7.80 7.60
CA MET A 89 -12.39 6.81 7.55
C MET A 89 -11.86 5.41 7.22
N PHE A 90 -10.67 5.05 7.72
CA PHE A 90 -9.99 3.82 7.33
C PHE A 90 -10.34 2.63 8.21
N ASP A 91 -10.47 1.48 7.58
CA ASP A 91 -10.58 0.17 8.23
C ASP A 91 -9.25 -0.58 8.13
N ARG A 92 -9.23 -1.83 8.64
CA ARG A 92 -8.05 -2.71 8.60
C ARG A 92 -6.82 -2.21 9.38
N VAL A 93 -7.01 -1.25 10.28
CA VAL A 93 -5.97 -0.81 11.23
C VAL A 93 -5.67 -1.88 12.27
N ARG A 94 -6.71 -2.41 12.93
CA ARG A 94 -6.58 -3.45 13.97
C ARG A 94 -6.69 -4.87 13.43
N PHE A 95 -7.54 -5.07 12.43
CA PHE A 95 -7.88 -6.38 11.88
C PHE A 95 -7.62 -6.41 10.38
N PRO A 96 -6.37 -6.72 9.95
CA PRO A 96 -6.03 -6.81 8.54
C PRO A 96 -6.82 -7.91 7.81
N ALA A 97 -6.72 -7.93 6.48
CA ALA A 97 -7.34 -8.98 5.68
C ALA A 97 -6.70 -10.33 6.02
N ARG A 98 -7.48 -11.26 6.57
CA ARG A 98 -7.00 -12.56 7.02
C ARG A 98 -6.75 -13.50 5.84
N GLY A 99 -5.58 -14.11 5.82
CA GLY A 99 -5.22 -15.15 4.86
C GLY A 99 -6.15 -16.36 4.89
N ARG A 100 -6.17 -17.12 3.79
CA ARG A 100 -7.03 -18.30 3.61
C ARG A 100 -6.22 -19.50 3.12
N GLN A 101 -6.64 -20.70 3.56
CA GLN A 101 -6.04 -21.98 3.16
C GLN A 101 -4.50 -22.03 3.28
N GLY A 102 -3.95 -21.47 4.36
CA GLY A 102 -2.50 -21.41 4.58
C GLY A 102 -1.82 -20.14 4.08
N GLY A 103 -2.55 -19.24 3.42
CA GLY A 103 -2.04 -17.90 3.10
C GLY A 103 -1.93 -17.01 4.34
N ALA A 104 -1.02 -16.04 4.28
CA ALA A 104 -0.80 -15.03 5.30
C ALA A 104 -1.79 -13.87 5.19
N SER A 105 -1.90 -13.11 6.27
CA SER A 105 -2.71 -11.89 6.28
C SER A 105 -2.01 -10.78 5.50
N GLY A 106 -2.78 -9.88 4.90
CA GLY A 106 -2.22 -8.66 4.31
C GLY A 106 -1.72 -7.68 5.38
N GLY A 107 -0.87 -6.74 4.97
CA GLY A 107 -0.42 -5.64 5.80
C GLY A 107 -1.58 -4.80 6.30
N ALA A 108 -1.51 -4.38 7.57
CA ALA A 108 -2.52 -3.52 8.18
C ALA A 108 -2.43 -2.08 7.66
N THR A 109 -3.52 -1.34 7.82
CA THR A 109 -3.52 0.10 7.59
C THR A 109 -2.77 0.80 8.71
N THR A 110 -1.82 1.67 8.40
CA THR A 110 -1.18 2.55 9.39
C THR A 110 -1.31 4.01 8.98
N ILE A 111 -1.37 4.87 9.99
CA ILE A 111 -1.48 6.31 9.82
C ILE A 111 -0.61 6.96 10.88
N ALA A 112 0.30 7.80 10.42
CA ALA A 112 1.15 8.58 11.29
C ALA A 112 1.30 9.98 10.72
N ARG A 113 1.68 10.93 11.57
CA ARG A 113 2.19 12.22 11.13
C ARG A 113 3.70 12.11 10.87
N SER A 114 4.24 13.01 10.06
CA SER A 114 5.65 13.02 9.66
C SER A 114 6.66 13.20 10.81
N ASP A 115 6.19 13.58 12.00
CA ASP A 115 7.00 13.62 13.23
C ASP A 115 6.96 12.30 14.03
N GLY A 116 6.35 11.26 13.47
CA GLY A 116 6.19 9.94 14.09
C GLY A 116 4.98 9.81 15.00
N GLN A 117 4.16 10.86 15.19
CA GLN A 117 2.96 10.74 16.01
C GLN A 117 1.94 9.83 15.32
N ALA A 118 1.56 8.73 15.99
CA ALA A 118 0.50 7.85 15.52
C ALA A 118 -0.85 8.61 15.45
N MET A 119 -1.62 8.36 14.39
CA MET A 119 -2.93 8.96 14.18
C MET A 119 -4.03 7.90 14.20
N PHE A 120 -5.25 8.32 14.49
CA PHE A 120 -6.41 7.43 14.53
C PHE A 120 -6.92 7.10 13.13
N GLY A 121 -7.40 5.85 12.96
CA GLY A 121 -8.00 5.36 11.72
C GLY A 121 -9.35 5.98 11.37
N LYS A 122 -10.05 6.53 12.36
CA LYS A 122 -11.39 7.11 12.21
C LYS A 122 -11.43 8.48 12.89
N GLY A 123 -12.19 9.40 12.31
CA GLY A 123 -12.47 10.71 12.89
C GLY A 123 -11.56 11.83 12.39
N LYS A 124 -11.91 13.04 12.82
CA LYS A 124 -11.26 14.29 12.42
C LYS A 124 -10.08 14.60 13.33
N GLN A 125 -8.93 14.91 12.76
CA GLN A 125 -7.68 15.16 13.47
C GLN A 125 -6.94 16.35 12.85
N PHE A 126 -6.44 17.25 13.69
CA PHE A 126 -5.72 18.43 13.23
C PHE A 126 -4.29 18.09 12.78
N VAL A 127 -3.86 18.64 11.65
CA VAL A 127 -2.50 18.53 11.12
C VAL A 127 -1.91 19.94 11.01
N PRO A 128 -0.86 20.24 11.78
CA PRO A 128 -0.28 21.58 11.81
C PRO A 128 0.42 21.90 10.49
N HIS A 129 0.63 23.20 10.27
CA HIS A 129 1.39 23.71 9.15
C HIS A 129 2.74 23.00 8.98
N GLY A 130 3.07 22.61 7.75
CA GLY A 130 4.34 21.96 7.40
C GLY A 130 4.42 20.46 7.77
N ALA A 131 3.48 19.93 8.55
CA ALA A 131 3.41 18.50 8.80
C ALA A 131 2.73 17.75 7.65
N ARG A 132 3.06 16.46 7.52
CA ARG A 132 2.45 15.54 6.56
C ARG A 132 1.78 14.38 7.28
N VAL A 133 0.75 13.83 6.67
CA VAL A 133 0.14 12.55 7.06
C VAL A 133 0.74 11.46 6.18
N LEU A 134 1.32 10.45 6.82
CA LEU A 134 1.89 9.26 6.22
C LEU A 134 0.83 8.15 6.31
N LEU A 135 0.39 7.64 5.17
CA LEU A 135 -0.62 6.60 5.05
C LEU A 135 0.02 5.35 4.45
N GLU A 136 -0.14 4.23 5.15
CA GLU A 136 0.13 2.91 4.58
C GLU A 136 -1.20 2.18 4.43
N PHE A 137 -1.69 2.08 3.21
CA PHE A 137 -2.94 1.39 2.91
C PHE A 137 -2.76 -0.13 3.04
N PRO A 138 -3.85 -0.85 3.36
CA PRO A 138 -3.77 -2.27 3.66
C PRO A 138 -3.55 -3.07 2.38
N GLY A 139 -2.85 -4.19 2.50
CA GLY A 139 -2.79 -5.19 1.43
C GLY A 139 -3.90 -6.22 1.53
N GLY A 140 -4.06 -6.98 0.45
CA GLY A 140 -4.99 -8.08 0.35
C GLY A 140 -4.48 -9.32 1.10
N ALA A 141 -5.39 -10.20 1.48
CA ALA A 141 -5.05 -11.51 2.04
C ALA A 141 -4.44 -12.45 1.00
N GLY A 142 -3.47 -13.26 1.39
CA GLY A 142 -2.93 -14.36 0.58
C GLY A 142 -3.83 -15.60 0.58
N TYR A 143 -3.64 -16.47 -0.40
CA TYR A 143 -4.35 -17.75 -0.54
C TYR A 143 -3.38 -18.89 -0.83
N GLY A 144 -3.59 -20.04 -0.18
CA GLY A 144 -2.72 -21.22 -0.33
C GLY A 144 -1.38 -21.05 0.40
N LYS A 145 -0.59 -22.13 0.50
CA LYS A 145 0.69 -22.04 1.24
C LYS A 145 1.72 -21.24 0.44
N PRO A 146 2.49 -20.33 1.06
CA PRO A 146 3.56 -19.61 0.38
C PRO A 146 4.57 -20.53 -0.34
N SER A 147 4.88 -21.68 0.26
CA SER A 147 5.80 -22.68 -0.32
C SER A 147 5.29 -23.33 -1.62
N GLU A 148 4.02 -23.13 -1.98
CA GLU A 148 3.43 -23.63 -3.23
C GLU A 148 3.44 -22.57 -4.34
N ARG A 149 3.91 -21.34 -4.07
CA ARG A 149 4.07 -20.29 -5.09
C ARG A 149 5.18 -20.69 -6.06
N SER A 150 4.89 -20.58 -7.36
CA SER A 150 5.85 -21.01 -8.38
C SER A 150 7.06 -20.06 -8.46
N PRO A 151 8.27 -20.56 -8.76
CA PRO A 151 9.47 -19.73 -8.91
C PRO A 151 9.31 -18.59 -9.92
N GLU A 152 8.59 -18.81 -11.02
CA GLU A 152 8.40 -17.79 -12.06
C GLU A 152 7.57 -16.61 -11.55
N LYS A 153 6.63 -16.86 -10.63
CA LYS A 153 5.85 -15.80 -10.00
C LYS A 153 6.66 -15.04 -8.96
N LEU A 154 7.53 -15.72 -8.21
CA LEU A 154 8.44 -15.08 -7.26
C LEU A 154 9.43 -14.17 -7.98
N ILE A 155 10.01 -14.62 -9.09
CA ILE A 155 10.89 -13.79 -9.94
C ILE A 155 10.14 -12.55 -10.44
N ARG A 156 8.90 -12.72 -10.92
CA ARG A 156 8.08 -11.60 -11.39
C ARG A 156 7.74 -10.62 -10.27
N ASP A 157 7.42 -11.11 -9.07
CA ASP A 157 7.14 -10.24 -7.94
C ASP A 157 8.39 -9.46 -7.52
N LEU A 158 9.56 -10.12 -7.49
CA LEU A 158 10.83 -9.47 -7.16
C LEU A 158 11.23 -8.43 -8.20
N GLN A 159 11.15 -8.77 -9.49
CA GLN A 159 11.41 -7.84 -10.60
C GLN A 159 10.45 -6.64 -10.57
N GLY A 160 9.18 -6.88 -10.23
CA GLY A 160 8.18 -5.83 -10.10
C GLY A 160 8.28 -4.99 -8.83
N GLY A 161 9.22 -5.29 -7.93
CA GLY A 161 9.35 -4.65 -6.61
C GLY A 161 8.11 -4.88 -5.72
N TYR A 162 7.36 -5.95 -5.97
CA TYR A 162 6.16 -6.28 -5.20
C TYR A 162 6.50 -6.97 -3.88
N VAL A 163 7.58 -7.73 -3.88
CA VAL A 163 8.18 -8.36 -2.71
C VAL A 163 9.65 -7.97 -2.64
N THR A 164 10.15 -7.78 -1.43
CA THR A 164 11.57 -7.55 -1.16
C THR A 164 12.32 -8.87 -1.01
N PRO A 165 13.66 -8.89 -1.20
CA PRO A 165 14.49 -10.04 -0.84
C PRO A 165 14.25 -10.52 0.60
N GLU A 166 14.04 -9.58 1.53
CA GLU A 166 13.77 -9.87 2.93
C GLU A 166 12.41 -10.58 3.13
N ASP A 167 11.36 -10.17 2.40
CA ASP A 167 10.06 -10.85 2.44
C ASP A 167 10.14 -12.25 1.80
N LEU A 168 10.92 -12.44 0.74
CA LEU A 168 11.14 -13.77 0.14
C LEU A 168 11.74 -14.74 1.15
N GLU A 169 12.69 -14.29 1.97
CA GLU A 169 13.27 -15.10 3.03
C GLU A 169 12.26 -15.38 4.14
N GLN A 170 11.57 -14.34 4.64
CA GLN A 170 10.69 -14.44 5.81
C GLN A 170 9.36 -15.15 5.51
N SER A 171 8.71 -14.77 4.42
CA SER A 171 7.34 -15.18 4.10
C SER A 171 7.28 -16.39 3.18
N TYR A 172 8.29 -16.58 2.33
CA TYR A 172 8.36 -17.69 1.38
C TYR A 172 9.44 -18.73 1.71
N GLY A 173 10.31 -18.45 2.68
CA GLY A 173 11.31 -19.40 3.17
C GLY A 173 12.45 -19.68 2.19
N LEU A 174 12.75 -18.74 1.29
CA LEU A 174 13.85 -18.89 0.34
C LEU A 174 15.19 -18.65 1.03
N SER A 175 16.20 -19.42 0.65
CA SER A 175 17.58 -19.18 1.06
C SER A 175 18.19 -17.99 0.30
N ARG A 176 19.23 -17.40 0.86
CA ARG A 176 19.94 -16.27 0.23
C ARG A 176 20.53 -16.66 -1.12
N GLU A 177 20.99 -17.89 -1.29
CA GLU A 177 21.48 -18.40 -2.57
C GLU A 177 20.37 -18.44 -3.64
N GLN A 178 19.16 -18.87 -3.26
CA GLN A 178 18.01 -18.90 -4.17
C GLN A 178 17.62 -17.49 -4.61
N ILE A 179 17.57 -16.54 -3.67
CA ILE A 179 17.24 -15.13 -3.95
C ILE A 179 18.29 -14.51 -4.88
N ASN A 180 19.58 -14.68 -4.58
CA ASN A 180 20.66 -14.16 -5.43
C ASN A 180 20.62 -14.75 -6.85
N ALA A 181 20.22 -16.02 -7.00
CA ALA A 181 20.05 -16.64 -8.32
C ALA A 181 18.88 -16.03 -9.10
N MET A 182 17.78 -15.71 -8.43
CA MET A 182 16.65 -14.99 -9.03
C MET A 182 17.05 -13.58 -9.48
N GLU A 183 17.76 -12.83 -8.64
CA GLU A 183 18.24 -11.47 -8.99
C GLU A 183 19.15 -11.49 -10.22
N ARG A 184 20.07 -12.46 -10.32
CA ARG A 184 20.90 -12.62 -11.53
C ARG A 184 20.07 -12.93 -12.77
N SER A 185 19.11 -13.86 -12.65
CA SER A 185 18.22 -14.20 -13.77
C SER A 185 17.41 -12.99 -14.26
N ILE A 186 17.06 -12.05 -13.38
CA ILE A 186 16.37 -10.81 -13.75
C ILE A 186 17.33 -9.91 -14.54
N LEU A 187 18.54 -9.69 -14.04
CA LEU A 187 19.55 -8.85 -14.70
C LEU A 187 19.91 -9.36 -16.11
N ASP A 188 20.02 -10.69 -16.27
CA ASP A 188 20.35 -11.32 -17.55
C ASP A 188 19.18 -11.19 -18.56
N SER A 189 17.95 -10.99 -18.10
CA SER A 189 16.77 -10.83 -18.97
C SER A 189 16.55 -9.41 -19.48
N GLU A 190 17.23 -8.42 -18.88
CA GLU A 190 17.16 -7.00 -19.25
C GLU A 190 18.26 -6.58 -20.26
N GLN A 191 19.19 -7.50 -20.60
CA GLN A 191 20.21 -7.33 -21.63
C GLN A 191 19.79 -7.94 -22.97
#